data_AF-A0A2Z5QZR3-F1
#
_entry.id   AF-A0A2Z5QZR3-F1
#
_cell.length_a   1.000
_cell.length_b   1.000
_cell.length_c   1.000
_cell.angle_alpha   90.00
_cell.angle_beta   90.00
_cell.angle_gamma   90.00
#
_symmetry.space_group_name_H-M   'P 1'
#
loop_
_entity.id
_entity.type
_entity.pdbx_description
1 polymer ?
#
loop_
_entity_poly.entity_id
_entity_poly.type
_entity_poly.pdbx_seq_one_letter_code
_entity_poly.pdbx_strand_id
1 'polypeptide(L)' 'MSEETRTEFDPSRYIFTDPGVPTAIRSRTVLPARRENFEVTTADGKRLVGELALPEGTVKRLS' A
#
# COMPACT_ATOMS: atom_id res chain seq x y z
N MET A 1 34.35 6.00 -6.78
CA MET A 1 33.01 5.79 -7.39
C MET A 1 32.78 4.30 -7.36
N SER A 2 32.04 3.81 -6.37
CA SER A 2 31.77 2.38 -6.22
C SER A 2 30.32 2.18 -6.61
N GLU A 3 30.10 1.47 -7.72
CA GLU A 3 28.78 1.11 -8.19
C GLU A 3 28.12 0.20 -7.13
N GLU A 4 27.01 0.68 -6.58
CA GLU A 4 26.15 -0.06 -5.67
C GLU A 4 25.44 -1.13 -6.49
N THR A 5 25.88 -2.39 -6.36
CA THR A 5 25.27 -3.53 -7.04
C THR A 5 23.82 -3.65 -6.62
N ARG A 6 22.89 -3.19 -7.47
CA ARG A 6 21.47 -3.51 -7.34
C ARG A 6 21.33 -5.01 -7.55
N THR A 7 21.11 -5.75 -6.47
CA THR A 7 20.76 -7.17 -6.54
C THR A 7 19.50 -7.31 -7.39
N GLU A 8 19.65 -7.89 -8.59
CA GLU A 8 18.55 -8.17 -9.50
C GLU A 8 17.57 -9.16 -8.86
N PHE A 9 16.27 -8.87 -8.96
CA PHE A 9 15.23 -9.74 -8.42
C PHE A 9 15.10 -10.99 -9.30
N ASP A 10 15.39 -12.16 -8.72
CA ASP A 10 15.30 -13.45 -9.39
C ASP A 10 14.14 -14.28 -8.79
N PRO A 11 12.97 -14.35 -9.46
CA PRO A 11 11.81 -15.07 -8.94
C PRO A 11 12.01 -16.59 -8.90
N SER A 12 12.97 -17.14 -9.63
CA SER A 12 13.19 -18.59 -9.70
C SER A 12 13.76 -19.20 -8.41
N ARG A 13 14.24 -18.34 -7.48
CA ARG A 13 14.74 -18.75 -6.17
C ARG A 13 13.65 -19.09 -5.17
N TYR A 14 12.39 -18.76 -5.45
CA TYR A 14 11.28 -19.01 -4.53
C TYR A 14 10.61 -20.35 -4.83
N ILE A 15 10.46 -21.18 -3.80
CA ILE A 15 9.64 -22.39 -3.84
C ILE A 15 8.26 -22.04 -3.32
N PHE A 16 7.27 -22.03 -4.21
CA PHE A 16 5.87 -21.83 -3.83
C PHE A 16 5.29 -23.16 -3.34
N THR A 17 4.63 -23.13 -2.19
CA THR A 17 3.94 -24.29 -1.61
C THR A 17 2.46 -24.01 -1.49
N ASP A 18 1.64 -24.97 -1.88
CA ASP A 18 0.18 -24.91 -1.70
C ASP A 18 -0.17 -25.51 -0.34
N PRO A 19 -0.82 -24.76 0.56
CA PRO A 19 -1.23 -25.28 1.86
C PRO A 19 -2.30 -26.39 1.78
N GLY A 20 -2.91 -26.65 0.61
CA GLY A 20 -3.90 -27.73 0.40
C GLY A 20 -5.25 -27.48 1.05
N VAL A 21 -5.41 -26.37 1.77
CA VAL A 21 -6.66 -25.88 2.35
C VAL A 21 -6.74 -24.36 2.24
N PRO A 22 -7.95 -23.77 2.07
CA PRO A 22 -8.11 -22.32 2.08
C PRO A 22 -7.59 -21.71 3.39
N THR A 23 -6.52 -20.92 3.29
CA THR A 23 -6.03 -20.12 4.42
C THR A 23 -6.62 -18.73 4.34
N ALA A 24 -7.23 -18.26 5.43
CA ALA A 24 -7.74 -16.90 5.49
C ALA A 24 -6.60 -15.89 5.43
N ILE A 25 -6.57 -15.07 4.38
CA ILE A 25 -5.64 -13.94 4.28
C ILE A 25 -6.16 -12.84 5.22
N ARG A 26 -5.32 -12.42 6.17
CA ARG A 26 -5.62 -11.33 7.09
C ARG A 26 -4.42 -10.40 7.18
N SER A 27 -4.69 -9.11 7.29
CA SER A 27 -3.66 -8.15 7.69
C SER A 27 -3.15 -8.52 9.09
N ARG A 28 -1.83 -8.56 9.25
CA ARG A 28 -1.21 -8.82 10.56
C ARG A 28 -1.39 -7.66 11.53
N THR A 29 -1.58 -6.45 11.00
CA THR A 29 -1.79 -5.21 11.75
C THR A 29 -2.77 -4.31 11.02
N VAL A 30 -3.53 -3.54 11.80
CA VAL A 30 -4.27 -2.36 11.32
C VAL A 30 -3.54 -1.15 11.88
N LEU A 31 -3.03 -0.29 11.01
CA LEU A 31 -2.36 0.94 11.45
C LEU A 31 -3.40 2.02 11.77
N PRO A 32 -3.19 2.83 12.81
CA PRO A 32 -4.08 3.94 13.10
C PRO A 32 -4.14 4.91 11.92
N ALA A 33 -5.35 5.37 11.61
CA ALA A 33 -5.61 6.27 10.49
C ALA A 33 -6.62 7.32 10.91
N ARG A 34 -6.30 8.59 10.64
CA ARG A 34 -7.24 9.69 10.79
C ARG A 34 -8.06 9.82 9.52
N ARG A 35 -9.35 10.07 9.70
CA ARG A 35 -10.32 10.18 8.61
C ARG A 35 -10.62 11.65 8.35
N GLU A 36 -10.54 12.05 7.09
CA GLU A 36 -10.81 13.43 6.67
C GLU A 36 -11.78 13.44 5.49
N ASN A 37 -12.68 14.42 5.46
CA ASN A 37 -13.55 14.63 4.31
C ASN A 37 -12.71 15.04 3.09
N PHE A 38 -13.08 14.52 1.94
CA PHE A 38 -12.44 14.83 0.67
C PHE A 38 -13.47 15.19 -0.39
N GLU A 39 -13.20 16.28 -1.10
CA GLU A 39 -14.05 16.75 -2.18
C GLU A 39 -13.22 16.99 -3.44
N VAL A 40 -13.74 16.55 -4.59
CA VAL A 40 -13.16 16.82 -5.91
C VAL A 40 -14.26 17.28 -6.84
N THR A 41 -13.93 18.28 -7.65
CA THR A 41 -14.80 18.74 -8.74
C THR A 41 -14.39 18.06 -10.04
N THR A 42 -15.33 17.40 -10.70
CA THR A 42 -15.13 16.80 -12.01
C THR A 42 -15.12 17.87 -13.12
N ALA A 43 -14.65 17.51 -14.31
CA ALA A 43 -14.62 18.42 -15.46
C ALA A 43 -16.03 18.91 -15.88
N ASP A 44 -17.07 18.12 -15.64
CA ASP A 44 -18.48 18.50 -15.86
C ASP A 44 -19.12 19.22 -14.66
N GLY A 45 -18.31 19.65 -13.68
CA GLY A 45 -18.74 20.50 -12.58
C GLY A 45 -19.46 19.78 -11.43
N LYS A 46 -19.49 18.44 -11.43
CA LYS A 46 -20.06 17.67 -10.31
C LYS A 46 -19.08 17.62 -9.14
N ARG A 47 -19.63 17.61 -7.93
CA ARG A 47 -18.84 17.37 -6.71
C ARG A 47 -18.89 15.90 -6.34
N LEU A 48 -17.73 15.27 -6.31
CA LEU A 48 -17.54 13.97 -5.69
C LEU A 48 -17.11 14.20 -4.24
N VAL A 49 -17.81 13.54 -3.33
CA VAL A 49 -17.53 13.61 -1.89
C VAL A 49 -17.16 12.22 -1.40
N GLY A 50 -16.19 12.16 -0.50
CA GLY A 50 -15.71 10.92 0.08
C GLY A 50 -14.90 11.17 1.33
N GLU A 51 -14.22 10.11 1.77
CA GLU A 51 -13.38 10.13 2.97
C GLU A 51 -11.98 9.61 2.61
N LEU A 52 -10.95 10.29 3.09
CA LEU A 52 -9.57 9.84 3.03
C LEU A 52 -9.14 9.30 4.39
N ALA A 53 -8.63 8.07 4.40
CA ALA A 53 -7.93 7.50 5.53
C ALA A 53 -6.44 7.83 5.41
N LEU A 54 -5.98 8.81 6.19
CA LEU A 54 -4.58 9.22 6.23
C LEU A 54 -3.86 8.52 7.39
N PRO A 55 -2.57 8.14 7.24
CA PRO A 55 -1.82 7.59 8.35
C PRO A 55 -1.78 8.56 9.53
N GLU A 56 -1.91 8.04 10.75
CA GLU A 56 -1.56 8.81 11.94
C GLU A 56 -0.04 8.87 12.11
N GLY A 57 0.48 10.02 12.56
CA GLY A 57 1.91 10.23 12.80
C GLY A 57 2.74 10.57 11.55
N THR A 58 4.06 10.51 11.67
CA THR A 58 5.00 10.89 10.61
C THR A 58 5.04 9.82 9.51
N VAL A 59 4.53 10.14 8.33
CA VAL A 59 4.68 9.31 7.14
C VAL A 59 6.15 9.34 6.70
N LYS A 60 6.85 8.20 6.80
CA LYS A 60 8.17 8.07 6.19
C LYS A 60 8.01 8.03 4.67
N ARG A 61 8.41 9.11 4.00
CA ARG A 61 8.69 9.06 2.56
C ARG A 61 9.89 8.13 2.36
N LEU A 62 9.71 7.05 1.62
CA LEU A 62 10.84 6.27 1.12
C LEU A 62 11.49 7.11 0.01
N SER A 63 12.61 7.73 0.35
CA SER A 63 13.53 8.39 -0.59
C SER A 63 14.39 7.36 -1.31
#